data_AF-A0A1F9DZM7-F1
#
_entry.id   AF-A0A1F9DZM7-F1
#
_cell.length_a   1.000
_cell.length_b   1.000
_cell.length_c   1.000
_cell.angle_alpha   90.00
_cell.angle_beta   90.00
_cell.angle_gamma   90.00
#
_symmetry.space_group_name_H-M   'P 1'
#
loop_
_entity.id
_entity.type
_entity.pdbx_description
1 polymer ?
#
loop_
_entity_poly.entity_id
_entity_poly.type
_entity_poly.pdbx_seq_one_letter_code
_entity_poly.pdbx_strand_id
1 'polypeptide(L)'
;MSTIKELDFPPPPPRQRAIRLNNARDTRRFLSRLINGLMRDEIDESKAGKAGYLVGIMLKVIETYELEQRVSKLEHTVLGKSGGRK
;
A
#
# COMPACT_ATOMS: atom_id res chain seq x y z
N MET A 1 -7.28 -56.24 5.62
CA MET A 1 -7.70 -55.03 4.88
C MET A 1 -7.65 -53.85 5.83
N SER A 2 -6.51 -53.18 5.93
CA SER A 2 -6.30 -52.04 6.81
C SER A 2 -6.79 -50.77 6.11
N THR A 3 -7.97 -50.32 6.52
CA THR A 3 -8.57 -49.03 6.17
C THR A 3 -7.55 -47.92 6.47
N ILE A 4 -7.13 -47.21 5.43
CA ILE A 4 -6.31 -46.02 5.56
C ILE A 4 -7.11 -45.03 6.40
N LYS A 5 -6.66 -44.77 7.63
CA LYS A 5 -7.15 -43.67 8.46
C LYS A 5 -7.00 -42.40 7.64
N GLU A 6 -8.12 -41.70 7.42
CA GLU A 6 -8.11 -40.28 7.05
C GLU A 6 -7.11 -39.56 7.95
N LEU A 7 -6.01 -39.09 7.37
CA LEU A 7 -5.20 -38.06 8.01
C LEU A 7 -6.07 -36.81 8.03
N ASP A 8 -6.43 -36.37 9.23
CA ASP A 8 -7.14 -35.13 9.49
C ASP A 8 -6.21 -33.96 9.14
N PHE A 9 -6.16 -33.61 7.85
CA PHE A 9 -5.42 -32.44 7.39
C PHE A 9 -6.21 -31.21 7.79
N PRO A 10 -5.65 -30.32 8.63
CA PRO A 10 -6.35 -29.09 9.00
C PRO A 10 -6.70 -28.33 7.73
N PRO A 11 -7.86 -27.66 7.69
CA PRO A 11 -8.27 -26.88 6.53
C PRO A 11 -7.17 -25.86 6.19
N PRO A 12 -6.90 -25.63 4.89
CA PRO A 12 -5.87 -24.68 4.49
C PRO A 12 -6.15 -23.31 5.11
N PRO A 13 -5.12 -22.57 5.54
CA PRO A 13 -5.32 -21.27 6.15
C PRO A 13 -6.06 -20.34 5.19
N PRO A 14 -6.95 -19.48 5.70
CA PRO A 14 -7.69 -18.54 4.86
C PRO A 14 -6.72 -17.65 4.09
N ARG A 15 -6.95 -17.48 2.78
CA ARG A 15 -6.10 -16.60 1.95
C ARG A 15 -6.21 -15.16 2.46
N GLN A 16 -5.10 -14.60 2.92
CA GLN A 16 -5.02 -13.20 3.29
C GLN A 16 -5.26 -12.34 2.05
N ARG A 17 -6.28 -11.47 2.08
CA ARG A 17 -6.50 -10.50 0.99
C ARG A 17 -5.31 -9.54 0.94
N ALA A 18 -4.72 -9.39 -0.26
CA ALA A 18 -3.66 -8.44 -0.48
C ALA A 18 -4.14 -7.00 -0.21
N ILE A 19 -3.38 -6.27 0.59
CA ILE A 19 -3.65 -4.86 0.88
C ILE A 19 -3.08 -4.04 -0.28
N ARG A 20 -3.92 -3.18 -0.86
CA ARG A 20 -3.52 -2.26 -1.92
C ARG A 20 -3.44 -0.84 -1.35
N LEU A 21 -2.32 -0.17 -1.61
CA LEU A 21 -2.06 1.21 -1.20
C LEU A 21 -1.94 2.05 -2.47
N ASN A 22 -3.08 2.52 -2.99
CA ASN A 22 -3.09 3.19 -4.30
C ASN A 22 -2.94 4.71 -4.18
N ASN A 23 -3.17 5.26 -3.00
CA ASN A 23 -3.16 6.69 -2.72
C ASN A 23 -2.78 6.95 -1.26
N ALA A 24 -2.50 8.20 -0.92
CA ALA A 24 -2.10 8.60 0.42
C ALA A 24 -3.15 8.24 1.50
N ARG A 25 -4.44 8.24 1.15
CA ARG A 25 -5.53 7.89 2.09
C ARG A 25 -5.48 6.40 2.46
N ASP A 26 -5.21 5.52 1.51
CA ASP A 26 -5.06 4.08 1.76
C ASP A 26 -3.86 3.83 2.67
N THR A 27 -2.74 4.48 2.39
CA THR A 27 -1.52 4.44 3.19
C THR A 27 -1.77 4.92 4.62
N ARG A 28 -2.50 6.03 4.80
CA ARG A 28 -2.94 6.53 6.10
C ARG A 28 -3.76 5.49 6.86
N ARG A 29 -4.76 4.90 6.21
CA ARG A 29 -5.65 3.89 6.83
C ARG A 29 -4.86 2.66 7.26
N PHE A 30 -3.91 2.22 6.44
CA PHE A 30 -3.05 1.09 6.78
C PHE A 30 -2.15 1.42 7.97
N LEU A 31 -1.50 2.59 7.99
CA LEU A 31 -0.69 3.03 9.13
C LEU A 31 -1.49 3.09 10.43
N SER A 32 -2.70 3.65 10.41
CA SER A 32 -3.53 3.69 11.63
C SER A 32 -3.81 2.28 12.15
N ARG A 33 -4.06 1.29 11.28
CA ARG A 33 -4.24 -0.10 11.69
C ARG A 33 -2.96 -0.71 12.24
N LEU A 34 -1.84 -0.45 11.59
CA LEU A 34 -0.52 -0.93 12.02
C LEU A 34 -0.16 -0.39 13.41
N ILE A 35 -0.31 0.92 13.62
CA ILE A 35 -0.04 1.59 14.89
C ILE A 35 -0.96 1.04 15.97
N ASN A 36 -2.27 0.95 15.72
CA ASN A 36 -3.20 0.44 16.70
C ASN A 36 -2.96 -1.04 17.04
N GLY A 37 -2.53 -1.85 16.08
CA GLY A 37 -2.16 -3.24 16.33
C GLY A 37 -0.88 -3.37 17.15
N LEU A 38 0.13 -2.55 16.86
CA LEU A 38 1.35 -2.47 17.66
C LEU A 38 1.04 -2.05 19.11
N MET A 39 0.24 -1.00 19.30
CA MET A 39 -0.14 -0.50 20.64
C MET A 39 -0.99 -1.49 21.45
N ARG A 40 -1.58 -2.50 20.80
CA ARG A 40 -2.34 -3.57 21.46
C ARG A 40 -1.54 -4.88 21.58
N ASP A 41 -0.25 -4.85 21.27
CA ASP A 41 0.63 -6.02 21.24
C ASP A 41 0.13 -7.14 20.29
N GLU A 42 -0.69 -6.80 19.29
CA GLU A 42 -1.19 -7.71 18.26
C GLU A 42 -0.18 -7.91 17.12
N ILE A 43 0.83 -7.03 17.04
CA ILE A 43 1.85 -7.02 15.99
C ILE A 43 3.22 -6.88 16.62
N ASP A 44 4.12 -7.78 16.23
CA ASP A 44 5.53 -7.74 16.59
C ASP A 44 6.23 -6.44 16.12
N GLU A 45 7.07 -5.86 16.99
CA GLU A 45 7.80 -4.61 16.74
C GLU A 45 8.67 -4.66 15.48
N SER A 46 9.37 -5.78 15.24
CA SER A 46 10.23 -5.95 14.05
C SER A 46 9.41 -5.94 12.77
N LYS A 47 8.25 -6.62 12.78
CA LYS A 47 7.30 -6.57 11.65
C LYS A 47 6.71 -5.17 11.47
N ALA A 48 6.33 -4.50 12.56
CA ALA A 48 5.77 -3.15 12.50
C ALA A 48 6.76 -2.14 11.93
N GLY A 49 8.04 -2.20 12.33
CA GLY A 49 9.11 -1.36 11.80
C GLY A 49 9.31 -1.55 10.29
N LYS A 50 9.40 -2.80 9.83
CA LYS A 50 9.53 -3.12 8.39
C LYS A 50 8.32 -2.65 7.59
N ALA A 51 7.11 -2.88 8.10
CA ALA A 51 5.88 -2.44 7.45
C ALA A 51 5.80 -0.91 7.37
N GLY A 52 6.13 -0.20 8.45
CA GLY A 52 6.17 1.26 8.49
C GLY A 52 7.16 1.86 7.48
N TYR A 53 8.34 1.25 7.36
CA TYR A 53 9.34 1.67 6.37
C TYR A 53 8.83 1.54 4.93
N LEU A 54 8.25 0.37 4.58
CA LEU A 54 7.71 0.11 3.24
C LEU A 54 6.55 1.06 2.88
N VAL A 55 5.68 1.33 3.85
CA VAL A 55 4.60 2.30 3.71
C VAL A 55 5.16 3.71 3.45
N GLY A 56 6.22 4.10 4.15
CA GLY A 56 6.89 5.39 3.94
C GLY A 56 7.45 5.52 2.51
N ILE A 57 8.06 4.47 1.98
CA ILE A 57 8.51 4.44 0.57
C ILE A 57 7.30 4.56 -0.37
N MET A 58 6.23 3.80 -0.13
CA MET A 58 5.04 3.81 -0.97
C MET A 58 4.40 5.20 -1.01
N LEU A 59 4.32 5.90 0.12
CA LEU A 59 3.80 7.26 0.16
C LEU A 59 4.61 8.21 -0.73
N LYS A 60 5.95 8.14 -0.66
CA LYS A 60 6.82 8.95 -1.50
C LYS A 60 6.62 8.67 -2.99
N VAL A 61 6.45 7.40 -3.37
CA VAL A 61 6.18 7.02 -4.77
C VAL A 61 4.87 7.63 -5.26
N ILE A 62 3.81 7.52 -4.45
CA ILE A 62 2.49 8.10 -4.75
C ILE A 62 2.59 9.62 -4.92
N GLU A 63 3.21 10.30 -3.96
CA GLU A 63 3.37 11.76 -3.99
C GLU A 63 4.19 12.22 -5.20
N THR A 64 5.29 11.53 -5.50
CA THR A 64 6.14 11.84 -6.66
C THR A 64 5.37 11.68 -7.96
N TYR A 65 4.64 10.57 -8.12
CA TYR A 65 3.82 10.32 -9.30
C TYR A 65 2.72 11.38 -9.47
N GLU A 66 2.01 11.73 -8.39
CA GLU A 66 1.00 12.80 -8.44
C GLU A 66 1.60 14.16 -8.81
N LEU A 67 2.80 14.47 -8.31
CA LEU A 67 3.51 15.70 -8.65
C LEU A 67 3.93 15.72 -10.12
N GLU A 68 4.51 14.65 -10.64
CA GLU A 68 4.86 14.52 -12.06
C GLU A 68 3.65 14.76 -12.97
N GLN A 69 2.50 14.15 -12.63
CA GLN A 69 1.25 14.36 -13.36
C GLN A 69 0.78 15.82 -13.33
N ARG A 70 0.93 16.49 -12.20
CA ARG A 70 0.56 17.92 -12.06
C ARG A 70 1.51 18.83 -12.82
N VAL A 71 2.82 18.57 -12.77
CA VAL A 71 3.84 19.32 -13.51
C VAL A 71 3.59 19.18 -15.01
N SER A 72 3.43 17.96 -15.51
CA SER A 72 3.14 17.72 -16.94
C SER A 72 1.90 18.48 -17.41
N LYS A 73 0.80 18.48 -16.64
CA LYS A 73 -0.41 19.27 -16.96
C LYS A 73 -0.15 20.77 -17.00
N LEU A 74 0.66 21.28 -16.08
CA LEU A 74 1.03 22.70 -16.05
C LEU A 74 1.89 23.07 -17.25
N GLU A 75 2.90 22.26 -17.59
CA GLU A 75 3.76 22.45 -18.75
C GLU A 75 2.95 22.50 -20.05
N HIS A 76 2.02 21.57 -20.24
CA HIS A 76 1.11 21.59 -21.40
C HIS A 76 0.27 22.87 -21.47
N THR A 77 -0.21 23.37 -20.32
CA THR A 77 -1.01 24.59 -20.27
C THR A 77 -0.18 25.83 -20.60
N VAL A 78 1.05 25.92 -20.09
CA VAL A 78 1.93 27.07 -20.31
C VAL A 78 2.46 27.08 -21.75
N LEU A 79 2.96 25.95 -22.24
CA LEU A 79 3.47 25.82 -23.61
C LEU A 79 2.35 25.99 -24.64
N GLY A 80 1.18 25.42 -24.39
CA GLY A 80 0.01 25.57 -25.26
C GLY A 80 -0.49 27.02 -25.37
N LYS A 81 -0.37 27.81 -24.29
CA LYS A 81 -0.72 29.24 -24.29
C LYS A 81 0.34 30.13 -24.95
N SER A 82 1.57 29.64 -25.11
CA SER A 82 2.69 30.42 -25.66
C SER A 82 2.70 30.47 -27.19
N GLY A 83 1.94 29.59 -27.88
CA GLY A 83 1.81 29.59 -29.34
C GLY A 83 0.66 30.43 -29.91
N GLY A 84 -0.12 31.11 -29.06
CA GLY A 84 -1.39 31.76 -29.44
C GLY A 84 -1.37 33.29 -29.56
N ARG A 85 -0.21 33.95 -29.55
CA ARG A 85 -0.09 35.38 -29.88
C ARG A 85 0.51 35.54 -31.27
N LYS A 86 -0.34 35.47 -32.29
CA LYS A 86 -0.16 36.14 -33.58
C LYS A 86 -1.46 36.85 -33.92
#